data_AF-A0A642URM6-F1
#
_entry.id   AF-A0A642URM6-F1
#
_cell.length_a   1.000
_cell.length_b   1.000
_cell.length_c   1.000
_cell.angle_alpha   90.00
_cell.angle_beta   90.00
_cell.angle_gamma   90.00
#
_symmetry.space_group_name_H-M   'P 1'
#
loop_
_entity.id
_entity.type
_entity.pdbx_description
1 polymer ?
#
loop_
_entity_poly.entity_id
_entity_poly.type
_entity_poly.pdbx_seq_one_letter_code
_entity_poly.pdbx_strand_id
1 'polypeptide(L)'
;MVKRDIDDQVHQHAKKLKRDKKDENLAIDSELLQQQSSYHQHKDDLRDSPTEDSAVAAAVAAVNADPHHHSAQQMQQLQFYRQQQHQQQQQHTFAPTTLPSKPSHGSDEWHRQRRENHKEVERRRRESINQGIKELAALIPTNDTNKAQILQRAVEYIKRLKENENNNIEKWTLEKLLTEQAMAELSASNDKLKSELERAYREIEQWKSMAAKDKN
;
A
#
# COMPACT_ATOMS: atom_id res chain seq x y z
N MET A 1 -28.35 -15.83 -42.71
CA MET A 1 -27.32 -16.06 -41.68
C MET A 1 -26.52 -14.81 -41.31
N VAL A 2 -26.21 -13.91 -42.25
CA VAL A 2 -25.32 -12.75 -42.03
C VAL A 2 -25.83 -11.68 -41.03
N LYS A 3 -27.15 -11.55 -40.84
CA LYS A 3 -27.72 -10.46 -40.02
C LYS A 3 -27.52 -10.63 -38.51
N ARG A 4 -27.38 -11.87 -38.02
CA ARG A 4 -27.14 -12.16 -36.60
C ARG A 4 -25.68 -11.88 -36.19
N ASP A 5 -24.73 -12.10 -37.09
CA ASP A 5 -23.30 -11.89 -36.82
C ASP A 5 -22.95 -10.40 -36.63
N ILE A 6 -23.70 -9.51 -37.28
CA ILE A 6 -23.54 -8.05 -37.14
C ILE A 6 -24.02 -7.58 -35.77
N ASP A 7 -25.17 -8.07 -35.31
CA ASP A 7 -25.73 -7.70 -34.01
C ASP A 7 -24.83 -8.16 -32.86
N ASP A 8 -24.22 -9.35 -32.97
CA ASP A 8 -23.26 -9.85 -31.99
C ASP A 8 -21.95 -9.03 -31.96
N GLN A 9 -21.45 -8.58 -33.12
CA GLN A 9 -20.27 -7.71 -33.19
C GLN A 9 -20.53 -6.33 -32.57
N VAL A 10 -21.70 -5.74 -32.83
CA VAL A 10 -22.09 -4.45 -32.23
C VAL A 10 -22.22 -4.59 -30.70
N HIS A 11 -22.77 -5.71 -30.23
CA HIS A 11 -22.92 -5.96 -28.80
C HIS A 11 -21.58 -6.18 -28.09
N GLN A 12 -20.63 -6.86 -28.75
CA GLN A 12 -19.26 -7.01 -28.25
C GLN A 12 -18.49 -5.69 -28.25
N HIS A 13 -18.62 -4.87 -29.29
CA HIS A 13 -18.00 -3.55 -29.37
C HIS A 13 -18.53 -2.60 -28.28
N ALA A 14 -19.85 -2.61 -28.03
CA ALA A 14 -20.46 -1.83 -26.97
C ALA A 14 -20.03 -2.28 -25.56
N LYS A 15 -19.83 -3.59 -25.34
CA LYS A 15 -19.29 -4.12 -24.08
C LYS A 15 -17.82 -3.76 -23.87
N LYS A 16 -17.01 -3.77 -24.93
CA LYS A 16 -15.60 -3.35 -24.88
C LYS A 16 -15.48 -1.86 -24.54
N LEU A 17 -16.24 -1.01 -25.23
CA LEU A 17 -16.26 0.44 -24.97
C LEU A 17 -16.71 0.80 -23.54
N LYS A 18 -17.63 0.02 -22.96
CA LYS A 18 -18.05 0.20 -21.54
C LYS A 18 -16.99 -0.25 -20.54
N ARG A 19 -16.14 -1.24 -20.89
CA ARG A 19 -15.02 -1.67 -20.04
C ARG A 19 -13.88 -0.67 -20.12
N ASP A 20 -13.53 -0.22 -21.32
CA ASP A 20 -12.46 0.76 -21.53
C ASP A 20 -12.77 2.09 -20.79
N LYS A 21 -14.03 2.57 -20.82
CA LYS A 21 -14.46 3.75 -20.02
C LYS A 21 -14.44 3.52 -18.51
N LYS A 22 -14.65 2.28 -18.05
CA LYS A 22 -14.58 1.94 -16.63
C LYS A 22 -13.13 1.89 -16.15
N ASP A 23 -12.22 1.44 -17.02
CA ASP A 23 -10.80 1.32 -16.75
C ASP A 23 -10.11 2.71 -16.79
N GLU A 24 -10.58 3.65 -17.63
CA GLU A 24 -10.12 5.06 -17.59
C GLU A 24 -10.50 5.78 -16.30
N ASN A 25 -11.72 5.56 -15.78
CA ASN A 25 -12.12 6.12 -14.47
C ASN A 25 -11.34 5.50 -13.29
N LEU A 26 -10.71 4.33 -13.47
CA LEU A 26 -9.85 3.70 -12.45
C LEU A 26 -8.38 4.14 -12.59
N ALA A 27 -7.97 4.64 -13.76
CA ALA A 27 -6.58 4.99 -14.06
C ALA A 27 -6.19 6.39 -13.54
N ILE A 28 -7.15 7.27 -13.31
CA ILE A 28 -6.93 8.63 -12.80
C ILE A 28 -6.46 8.63 -11.32
N ASP A 29 -6.70 7.54 -10.60
CA ASP A 29 -6.49 7.50 -9.15
C ASP A 29 -5.06 7.13 -8.73
N SER A 30 -4.26 6.41 -9.54
CA SER A 30 -2.98 5.90 -9.02
C SER A 30 -1.94 7.00 -8.73
N GLU A 31 -1.89 8.05 -9.55
CA GLU A 31 -0.93 9.15 -9.39
C GLU A 31 -1.40 10.15 -8.32
N LEU A 32 -2.71 10.40 -8.27
CA LEU A 32 -3.35 11.26 -7.28
C LEU A 32 -3.27 10.64 -5.88
N LEU A 33 -3.46 9.32 -5.78
CA LEU A 33 -3.33 8.55 -4.53
C LEU A 33 -1.87 8.50 -4.05
N GLN A 34 -0.91 8.41 -4.98
CA GLN A 34 0.51 8.50 -4.65
C GLN A 34 0.90 9.89 -4.14
N GLN A 35 0.33 10.95 -4.73
CA GLN A 35 0.51 12.33 -4.24
C GLN A 35 -0.16 12.53 -2.87
N GLN A 36 -1.36 11.98 -2.63
CA GLN A 36 -2.01 12.05 -1.32
C GLN A 36 -1.21 11.34 -0.22
N SER A 37 -0.67 10.16 -0.52
CA SER A 37 0.16 9.40 0.43
C SER A 37 1.42 10.18 0.81
N SER A 38 2.09 10.80 -0.18
CA SER A 38 3.24 11.69 0.04
C SER A 38 2.91 12.93 0.88
N TYR A 39 1.76 13.57 0.62
CA TYR A 39 1.30 14.73 1.39
C TYR A 39 0.94 14.41 2.85
N HIS A 40 0.43 13.22 3.14
CA HIS A 40 0.18 12.80 4.53
C HIS A 40 1.49 12.54 5.28
N GLN A 41 2.49 11.97 4.61
CA GLN A 41 3.80 11.68 5.20
C GLN A 41 4.53 12.97 5.64
N HIS A 42 4.45 14.02 4.82
CA HIS A 42 5.04 15.33 5.15
C HIS A 42 4.37 16.09 6.30
N LYS A 43 3.12 15.74 6.68
CA LYS A 43 2.48 16.35 7.85
C LYS A 43 2.95 15.74 9.17
N ASP A 44 3.36 14.48 9.17
CA ASP A 44 3.84 13.79 10.38
C ASP A 44 5.31 14.16 10.71
N ASP A 45 6.12 14.50 9.71
CA ASP A 45 7.53 14.89 9.88
C ASP A 45 7.74 16.28 10.52
N LEU A 46 6.70 17.13 10.60
CA LEU A 46 6.81 18.44 11.25
C LEU A 46 6.73 18.39 12.79
N ARG A 47 6.72 17.21 13.41
CA ARG A 47 6.47 17.08 14.85
C ARG A 47 7.60 16.54 15.73
N ASP A 48 8.79 16.23 15.23
CA ASP A 48 9.92 15.99 16.13
C ASP A 48 11.26 16.21 15.44
N SER A 49 12.05 17.16 15.94
CA SER A 49 13.40 17.42 15.46
C SER A 49 14.41 16.99 16.51
N PRO A 50 15.14 15.89 16.26
CA PRO A 50 16.45 15.66 16.85
C PRO A 50 17.54 15.79 15.77
N THR A 51 18.52 16.63 16.10
CA THR A 51 19.69 17.08 15.33
C THR A 51 20.51 15.97 14.61
N GLU A 52 20.98 16.30 13.40
CA GLU A 52 21.42 15.42 12.31
C GLU A 52 22.90 14.92 12.31
N ASP A 53 23.65 14.89 13.40
CA ASP A 53 25.10 14.59 13.28
C ASP A 53 25.49 13.09 13.34
N SER A 54 24.56 12.15 13.59
CA SER A 54 24.90 10.72 13.76
C SER A 54 24.59 9.81 12.56
N ALA A 55 23.67 10.20 11.67
CA ALA A 55 23.20 9.33 10.59
C ALA A 55 24.13 9.32 9.37
N VAL A 56 24.80 10.45 9.10
CA VAL A 56 25.63 10.63 7.91
C VAL A 56 26.91 9.77 7.99
N ALA A 57 27.47 9.56 9.18
CA ALA A 57 28.67 8.74 9.37
C ALA A 57 28.43 7.24 9.08
N ALA A 58 27.24 6.72 9.37
CA ALA A 58 26.88 5.32 9.10
C ALA A 58 26.65 5.06 7.60
N ALA A 59 26.09 6.04 6.89
CA ALA A 59 25.85 5.95 5.46
C ALA A 59 27.16 5.91 4.64
N VAL A 60 28.18 6.68 5.05
CA VAL A 60 29.47 6.74 4.33
C VAL A 60 30.31 5.47 4.52
N ALA A 61 30.17 4.77 5.66
CA ALA A 61 30.86 3.49 5.90
C ALA A 61 30.30 2.34 5.04
N ALA A 62 29.03 2.40 4.65
CA ALA A 62 28.39 1.35 3.84
C ALA A 62 28.81 1.33 2.37
N VAL A 63 29.33 2.46 1.84
CA VAL A 63 29.63 2.61 0.40
C VAL A 63 31.01 2.06 0.01
N ASN A 64 31.88 1.75 0.99
CA ASN A 64 33.25 1.25 0.76
C ASN A 64 33.42 -0.27 1.00
N ALA A 65 32.34 -1.03 1.19
CA ALA A 65 32.42 -2.47 1.38
C ALA A 65 32.38 -3.23 0.04
N ASP A 66 33.48 -3.93 -0.26
CA ASP A 66 33.67 -4.79 -1.42
C ASP A 66 32.47 -5.76 -1.63
N PRO A 67 31.81 -5.77 -2.81
CA PRO A 67 30.58 -6.56 -3.05
C PRO A 67 30.77 -8.08 -2.96
N HIS A 68 32.02 -8.56 -3.01
CA HIS A 68 32.34 -9.99 -3.03
C HIS A 68 32.32 -10.65 -1.65
N HIS A 69 32.40 -9.90 -0.54
CA HIS A 69 32.44 -10.52 0.80
C HIS A 69 31.06 -10.84 1.36
N HIS A 70 30.04 -10.04 1.00
CA HIS A 70 28.69 -10.19 1.56
C HIS A 70 27.93 -11.40 0.99
N SER A 71 28.13 -11.74 -0.29
CA SER A 71 27.48 -12.90 -0.92
C SER A 71 28.05 -14.23 -0.43
N ALA A 72 29.36 -14.29 -0.17
CA ALA A 72 30.02 -15.48 0.38
C ALA A 72 29.54 -15.77 1.82
N GLN A 73 29.40 -14.72 2.65
CA GLN A 73 28.94 -14.86 4.03
C GLN A 73 27.46 -15.28 4.11
N GLN A 74 26.61 -14.79 3.19
CA GLN A 74 25.21 -15.18 3.12
C GLN A 74 25.03 -16.63 2.63
N MET A 75 25.84 -17.09 1.67
CA MET A 75 25.84 -18.49 1.25
C MET A 75 26.31 -19.44 2.37
N GLN A 76 27.30 -19.03 3.17
CA GLN A 76 27.80 -19.85 4.27
C GLN A 76 26.77 -19.98 5.40
N GLN A 77 25.98 -18.94 5.69
CA GLN A 77 24.84 -19.03 6.62
C GLN A 77 23.73 -19.96 6.12
N LEU A 78 23.39 -19.89 4.82
CA LEU A 78 22.39 -20.79 4.23
C LEU A 78 22.84 -22.26 4.23
N GLN A 79 24.12 -22.53 4.01
CA GLN A 79 24.68 -23.88 4.13
C GLN A 79 24.65 -24.40 5.56
N PHE A 80 24.95 -23.54 6.55
CA PHE A 80 24.87 -23.91 7.98
C PHE A 80 23.43 -24.22 8.41
N TYR A 81 22.45 -23.42 7.99
CA TYR A 81 21.02 -23.68 8.25
C TYR A 81 20.55 -25.01 7.62
N ARG A 82 21.01 -25.32 6.40
CA ARG A 82 20.67 -26.58 5.72
C ARG A 82 21.32 -27.80 6.41
N GLN A 83 22.53 -27.65 6.94
CA GLN A 83 23.23 -28.70 7.70
C GLN A 83 22.58 -28.94 9.07
N GLN A 84 22.11 -27.88 9.74
CA GLN A 84 21.39 -28.00 11.01
C GLN A 84 20.03 -28.71 10.85
N GLN A 85 19.34 -28.52 9.72
CA GLN A 85 18.11 -29.29 9.42
C GLN A 85 18.37 -30.78 9.15
N HIS A 86 19.52 -31.16 8.60
CA HIS A 86 19.87 -32.58 8.38
C HIS A 86 20.25 -33.33 9.67
N GLN A 87 20.72 -32.64 10.70
CA GLN A 87 21.01 -33.26 11.99
C GLN A 87 19.75 -33.57 12.84
N GLN A 88 18.61 -32.90 12.59
CA GLN A 88 17.35 -33.25 13.26
C GLN A 88 16.63 -34.46 12.64
N GLN A 89 16.98 -34.90 11.44
CA GLN A 89 16.37 -36.11 10.82
C GLN A 89 17.07 -37.43 11.18
N GLN A 90 18.21 -37.42 11.89
CA GLN A 90 18.98 -38.63 12.20
C GLN A 90 18.89 -39.13 13.64
N GLN A 91 17.97 -38.62 14.47
CA GLN A 91 17.75 -39.12 15.84
C GLN A 91 16.55 -40.08 15.99
N HIS A 92 16.03 -40.62 14.89
CA HIS A 92 14.99 -41.67 14.93
C HIS A 92 15.49 -42.97 14.30
N THR A 93 16.60 -43.50 14.79
CA THR A 93 16.93 -44.91 14.66
C THR A 93 17.26 -45.48 16.04
N PHE A 94 16.60 -46.59 16.35
CA PHE A 94 16.79 -47.47 17.52
C PHE A 94 16.06 -47.10 18.82
N ALA A 95 14.72 -47.15 18.76
CA ALA A 95 13.92 -47.70 19.85
C ALA A 95 12.78 -48.53 19.22
N PRO A 96 12.54 -49.80 19.62
CA PRO A 96 11.36 -50.54 19.22
C PRO A 96 10.17 -50.02 20.06
N THR A 97 9.78 -48.78 19.81
CA THR A 97 8.49 -48.26 20.25
C THR A 97 7.47 -48.80 19.27
N THR A 98 6.47 -49.49 19.78
CA THR A 98 5.30 -49.99 19.05
C THR A 98 4.58 -48.84 18.34
N LEU A 99 5.05 -48.47 17.15
CA LEU A 99 4.30 -47.61 16.25
C LEU A 99 3.09 -48.42 15.75
N PRO A 100 1.87 -47.88 15.80
CA PRO A 100 0.73 -48.55 15.19
C PRO A 100 1.05 -48.72 13.71
N SER A 101 1.28 -49.96 13.30
CA SER A 101 1.50 -50.36 11.92
C SER A 101 0.43 -49.71 11.05
N LYS A 102 0.83 -49.05 9.95
CA LYS A 102 -0.13 -48.51 8.98
C LYS A 102 -1.07 -49.67 8.61
N PRO A 103 -2.38 -49.57 8.92
CA PRO A 103 -3.28 -50.70 8.78
C PRO A 103 -3.26 -51.23 7.35
N SER A 104 -3.29 -52.55 7.19
CA SER A 104 -3.18 -53.23 5.89
C SER A 104 -4.19 -52.66 4.89
N HIS A 105 -3.76 -52.38 3.65
CA HIS A 105 -4.64 -51.81 2.61
C HIS A 105 -5.84 -52.75 2.36
N GLY A 106 -7.06 -52.24 2.50
CA GLY A 106 -8.28 -53.04 2.39
C GLY A 106 -8.77 -53.68 3.70
N SER A 107 -8.04 -53.50 4.82
CA SER A 107 -8.54 -53.86 6.14
C SER A 107 -9.59 -52.86 6.65
N ASP A 108 -10.46 -53.32 7.55
CA ASP A 108 -11.47 -52.46 8.19
C ASP A 108 -10.85 -51.28 8.96
N GLU A 109 -9.65 -51.47 9.51
CA GLU A 109 -8.89 -50.41 10.17
C GLU A 109 -8.36 -49.37 9.18
N TRP A 110 -7.94 -49.79 7.99
CA TRP A 110 -7.53 -48.88 6.93
C TRP A 110 -8.71 -48.04 6.42
N HIS A 111 -9.87 -48.65 6.22
CA HIS A 111 -11.09 -47.94 5.85
C HIS A 111 -11.57 -47.00 6.96
N ARG A 112 -11.41 -47.36 8.24
CA ARG A 112 -11.69 -46.50 9.39
C ARG A 112 -10.75 -45.31 9.44
N GLN A 113 -9.44 -45.53 9.38
CA GLN A 113 -8.44 -44.46 9.42
C GLN A 113 -8.63 -43.47 8.26
N ARG A 114 -8.95 -43.97 7.06
CA ARG A 114 -9.22 -43.11 5.90
C ARG A 114 -10.45 -42.23 6.13
N ARG A 115 -11.53 -42.77 6.70
CA ARG A 115 -12.74 -42.00 7.05
C ARG A 115 -12.46 -40.95 8.12
N GLU A 116 -11.75 -41.31 9.18
CA GLU A 116 -11.41 -40.37 10.26
C GLU A 116 -10.46 -39.26 9.78
N ASN A 117 -9.46 -39.60 8.97
CA ASN A 117 -8.60 -38.61 8.33
C ASN A 117 -9.41 -37.65 7.45
N HIS A 118 -10.37 -38.15 6.66
CA HIS A 118 -11.23 -37.30 5.84
C HIS A 118 -12.11 -36.37 6.70
N LYS A 119 -12.66 -36.86 7.82
CA LYS A 119 -13.41 -36.04 8.77
C LYS A 119 -12.55 -34.94 9.38
N GLU A 120 -11.33 -35.28 9.78
CA GLU A 120 -10.38 -34.35 10.38
C GLU A 120 -9.98 -33.24 9.39
N VAL A 121 -9.72 -33.60 8.13
CA VAL A 121 -9.46 -32.63 7.06
C VAL A 121 -10.63 -31.65 6.89
N GLU A 122 -11.86 -32.16 6.85
CA GLU A 122 -13.05 -31.31 6.70
C GLU A 122 -13.32 -30.47 7.96
N ARG A 123 -13.04 -30.99 9.17
CA ARG A 123 -13.10 -30.23 10.42
C ARG A 123 -12.15 -29.03 10.38
N ARG A 124 -10.87 -29.25 10.04
CA ARG A 124 -9.87 -28.18 9.91
C ARG A 124 -10.27 -27.14 8.87
N ARG A 125 -10.80 -27.58 7.73
CA ARG A 125 -11.32 -26.67 6.70
C ARG A 125 -12.43 -25.77 7.26
N ARG A 126 -13.39 -26.35 7.99
CA ARG A 126 -14.49 -25.59 8.62
C ARG A 126 -13.99 -24.61 9.66
N GLU A 127 -13.00 -25.00 10.45
CA GLU A 127 -12.38 -24.12 11.45
C GLU A 127 -11.66 -22.94 10.82
N SER A 128 -10.88 -23.18 9.77
CA SER A 128 -10.22 -22.12 9.01
C SER A 128 -11.23 -21.13 8.43
N ILE A 129 -12.32 -21.60 7.83
CA ILE A 129 -13.39 -20.74 7.31
C ILE A 129 -14.05 -19.94 8.45
N ASN A 130 -14.36 -20.59 9.57
CA ASN A 130 -14.99 -19.93 10.72
C ASN A 130 -14.07 -18.86 11.31
N GLN A 131 -12.76 -19.10 11.34
CA GLN A 131 -11.77 -18.15 11.79
C GLN A 131 -11.73 -16.93 10.87
N GLY A 132 -11.68 -17.13 9.54
CA GLY A 132 -11.71 -16.02 8.58
C GLY A 132 -12.97 -15.16 8.68
N ILE A 133 -14.14 -15.76 8.94
CA ILE A 133 -15.38 -15.00 9.15
C ILE A 133 -15.33 -14.17 10.43
N LYS A 134 -14.73 -14.68 11.50
CA LYS A 134 -14.57 -13.93 12.76
C LYS A 134 -13.60 -12.77 12.61
N GLU A 135 -12.50 -12.96 11.89
CA GLU A 135 -11.55 -11.88 11.58
C GLU A 135 -12.20 -10.80 10.74
N LEU A 136 -12.98 -11.18 9.73
CA LEU A 136 -13.76 -10.23 8.93
C LEU A 136 -14.75 -9.43 9.81
N ALA A 137 -15.43 -10.09 10.75
CA ALA A 137 -16.36 -9.43 11.67
C ALA A 137 -15.67 -8.38 12.55
N ALA A 138 -14.42 -8.60 12.94
CA ALA A 138 -13.66 -7.66 13.77
C ALA A 138 -13.21 -6.39 13.01
N LEU A 139 -13.09 -6.46 11.68
CA LEU A 139 -12.67 -5.33 10.83
C LEU A 139 -13.85 -4.43 10.40
N ILE A 140 -15.07 -4.93 10.52
CA ILE A 140 -16.28 -4.20 10.13
C ILE A 140 -16.99 -3.68 11.37
N PRO A 141 -17.67 -2.52 11.29
CA PRO A 141 -18.45 -1.99 12.41
C PRO A 141 -19.77 -2.78 12.54
N THR A 142 -19.68 -4.01 13.05
CA THR A 142 -20.84 -4.87 13.33
C THR A 142 -20.67 -5.57 14.67
N ASN A 143 -21.78 -5.79 15.36
CA ASN A 143 -21.85 -6.68 16.53
C ASN A 143 -22.58 -8.00 16.21
N ASP A 144 -22.86 -8.27 14.93
CA ASP A 144 -23.54 -9.50 14.53
C ASP A 144 -22.66 -10.73 14.70
N THR A 145 -23.28 -11.85 15.09
CA THR A 145 -22.64 -13.17 15.17
C THR A 145 -23.06 -14.10 14.04
N ASN A 146 -24.05 -13.69 13.25
CA ASN A 146 -24.57 -14.47 12.12
C ASN A 146 -23.65 -14.33 10.90
N LYS A 147 -23.11 -15.46 10.42
CA LYS A 147 -22.21 -15.53 9.26
C LYS A 147 -22.78 -14.84 8.02
N ALA A 148 -24.07 -15.01 7.72
CA ALA A 148 -24.68 -14.40 6.54
C ALA A 148 -24.75 -12.88 6.66
N GLN A 149 -25.09 -12.37 7.85
CA GLN A 149 -25.15 -10.93 8.11
C GLN A 149 -23.77 -10.29 8.13
N ILE A 150 -22.77 -10.95 8.73
CA ILE A 150 -21.36 -10.51 8.68
C ILE A 150 -20.90 -10.34 7.23
N LEU A 151 -21.17 -11.33 6.37
CA LEU A 151 -20.80 -11.24 4.95
C LEU A 151 -21.53 -10.10 4.23
N GLN A 152 -22.82 -9.90 4.49
CA GLN A 152 -23.58 -8.81 3.89
C GLN A 152 -23.06 -7.44 4.34
N ARG A 153 -22.88 -7.25 5.65
CA ARG A 153 -22.33 -6.01 6.25
C ARG A 153 -20.92 -5.72 5.73
N ALA A 154 -20.10 -6.76 5.53
CA ALA A 154 -18.77 -6.60 4.94
C ALA A 154 -18.83 -6.06 3.50
N VAL A 155 -19.74 -6.58 2.67
CA VAL A 155 -19.92 -6.08 1.30
C VAL A 155 -20.37 -4.61 1.30
N GLU A 156 -21.33 -4.26 2.15
CA GLU A 156 -21.80 -2.87 2.30
C GLU A 156 -20.68 -1.96 2.80
N TYR A 157 -19.91 -2.40 3.80
CA TYR A 157 -18.80 -1.62 4.35
C TYR A 157 -17.69 -1.39 3.32
N ILE A 158 -17.31 -2.40 2.53
CA ILE A 158 -16.33 -2.24 1.43
C ILE A 158 -16.82 -1.21 0.40
N LYS A 159 -18.11 -1.26 0.01
CA LYS A 159 -18.68 -0.27 -0.91
C LYS A 159 -18.60 1.15 -0.34
N ARG A 160 -18.97 1.31 0.93
CA ARG A 160 -18.90 2.60 1.61
C ARG A 160 -17.47 3.10 1.74
N LEU A 161 -16.50 2.22 2.02
CA LEU A 161 -15.09 2.60 2.08
C LEU A 161 -14.61 3.14 0.74
N LYS A 162 -14.97 2.49 -0.38
CA LYS A 162 -14.63 2.97 -1.73
C LYS A 162 -15.27 4.31 -2.07
N GLU A 163 -16.54 4.49 -1.72
CA GLU A 163 -17.23 5.77 -1.93
C GLU A 163 -16.61 6.88 -1.07
N ASN A 164 -16.27 6.58 0.18
CA ASN A 164 -15.61 7.51 1.08
C ASN A 164 -14.20 7.88 0.60
N GLU A 165 -13.44 6.92 0.05
CA GLU A 165 -12.15 7.16 -0.58
C GLU A 165 -12.27 8.12 -1.77
N ASN A 166 -13.24 7.88 -2.67
CA ASN A 166 -13.53 8.78 -3.78
C ASN A 166 -13.90 10.20 -3.29
N ASN A 167 -14.79 10.31 -2.29
CA ASN A 167 -15.19 11.61 -1.74
C ASN A 167 -14.00 12.34 -1.09
N ASN A 168 -13.11 11.62 -0.42
CA ASN A 168 -11.88 12.19 0.14
C ASN A 168 -10.95 12.70 -0.96
N ILE A 169 -10.82 11.96 -2.06
CA ILE A 169 -10.06 12.36 -3.23
C ILE A 169 -10.61 13.66 -3.82
N GLU A 170 -11.92 13.73 -4.05
CA GLU A 170 -12.59 14.93 -4.58
C GLU A 170 -12.39 16.13 -3.66
N LYS A 171 -12.61 15.95 -2.35
CA LYS A 171 -12.43 17.01 -1.35
C LYS A 171 -10.99 17.52 -1.33
N TRP A 172 -10.01 16.63 -1.30
CA TRP A 172 -8.60 17.01 -1.28
C TRP A 172 -8.20 17.73 -2.57
N THR A 173 -8.68 17.26 -3.72
CA THR A 173 -8.40 17.90 -5.02
C THR A 173 -8.94 19.31 -5.05
N LEU A 174 -10.17 19.52 -4.56
CA LEU A 174 -10.78 20.84 -4.47
C LEU A 174 -9.98 21.76 -3.53
N GLU A 175 -9.62 21.27 -2.34
CA GLU A 175 -8.82 22.02 -1.36
C GLU A 175 -7.44 22.40 -1.92
N LYS A 176 -6.78 21.48 -2.62
CA LYS A 176 -5.50 21.73 -3.30
C LYS A 176 -5.62 22.81 -4.35
N LEU A 177 -6.62 22.74 -5.23
CA LEU A 177 -6.81 23.76 -6.27
C LEU A 177 -7.10 25.15 -5.68
N LEU A 178 -7.92 25.22 -4.63
CA LEU A 178 -8.24 26.48 -3.95
C LEU A 178 -7.02 27.09 -3.26
N THR A 179 -6.23 26.27 -2.59
CA THR A 179 -5.00 26.72 -1.92
C THR A 179 -3.93 27.13 -2.93
N GLU A 180 -3.77 26.40 -4.03
CA GLU A 180 -2.88 26.77 -5.14
C GLU A 180 -3.28 28.11 -5.78
N GLN A 181 -4.58 28.32 -6.01
CA GLN A 181 -5.09 29.59 -6.50
C GLN A 181 -4.79 30.75 -5.54
N ALA A 182 -5.07 30.58 -4.24
CA ALA A 182 -4.78 31.59 -3.23
C ALA A 182 -3.28 31.88 -3.11
N MET A 183 -2.43 30.85 -3.18
CA MET A 183 -0.98 31.01 -3.20
C MET A 183 -0.51 31.80 -4.42
N ALA A 184 -1.05 31.51 -5.61
CA ALA A 184 -0.71 32.24 -6.83
C ALA A 184 -1.10 33.73 -6.74
N GLU A 185 -2.29 34.02 -6.21
CA GLU A 185 -2.76 35.40 -6.01
C GLU A 185 -1.90 36.16 -4.98
N LEU A 186 -1.58 35.53 -3.85
CA LEU A 186 -0.70 36.11 -2.84
C LEU A 186 0.72 36.34 -3.37
N SER A 187 1.27 35.38 -4.14
CA SER A 187 2.58 35.53 -4.77
C SER A 187 2.59 36.70 -5.75
N ALA A 188 1.57 36.80 -6.62
CA ALA A 188 1.45 37.90 -7.58
C ALA A 188 1.31 39.27 -6.88
N SER A 189 0.55 39.34 -5.79
CA SER A 189 0.43 40.56 -4.99
C SER A 189 1.76 40.95 -4.33
N ASN A 190 2.50 39.97 -3.80
CA ASN A 190 3.81 40.19 -3.18
C ASN A 190 4.82 40.70 -4.20
N ASP A 191 4.88 40.09 -5.39
CA ASP A 191 5.80 40.51 -6.45
C ASP A 191 5.47 41.91 -6.98
N LYS A 192 4.18 42.26 -7.06
CA LYS A 192 3.76 43.63 -7.37
C LYS A 192 4.24 44.63 -6.32
N LEU A 193 4.05 44.33 -5.03
CA LEU A 193 4.50 45.18 -3.93
C LEU A 193 6.02 45.35 -3.92
N LYS A 194 6.78 44.28 -4.17
CA LYS A 194 8.25 44.36 -4.34
C LYS A 194 8.62 45.30 -5.48
N SER A 195 7.96 45.20 -6.63
CA SER A 195 8.20 46.09 -7.77
C SER A 195 7.90 47.56 -7.47
N GLU A 196 6.79 47.84 -6.78
CA GLU A 196 6.43 49.19 -6.35
C GLU A 196 7.43 49.76 -5.33
N LEU A 197 7.87 48.94 -4.38
CA LEU A 197 8.89 49.29 -3.39
C LEU A 197 10.25 49.59 -4.05
N GLU A 198 10.69 48.77 -4.99
CA GLU A 198 11.90 49.04 -5.78
C GLU A 198 11.80 50.35 -6.56
N ARG A 199 10.65 50.62 -7.17
CA ARG A 199 10.40 51.87 -7.89
C ARG A 199 10.48 53.07 -6.95
N ALA A 200 9.81 53.02 -5.79
CA ALA A 200 9.86 54.09 -4.81
C ALA A 200 11.29 54.34 -4.30
N TYR A 201 12.08 53.29 -4.06
CA TYR A 201 13.49 53.43 -3.68
C TYR A 201 14.31 54.12 -4.77
N ARG A 202 14.14 53.75 -6.04
CA ARG A 202 14.82 54.40 -7.18
C ARG A 202 14.46 55.88 -7.28
N GLU A 203 13.18 56.22 -7.12
CA GLU A 203 12.72 57.61 -7.14
C GLU A 203 13.36 58.41 -5.99
N ILE A 204 13.35 57.89 -4.76
CA ILE A 204 14.00 58.53 -3.60
C ILE A 204 15.49 58.78 -3.86
N GLU A 205 16.18 57.81 -4.46
CA GLU A 205 17.61 57.93 -4.76
C GLU A 205 17.89 59.00 -5.83
N GLN A 206 17.04 59.10 -6.85
CA GLN A 206 17.10 60.18 -7.84
C GLN A 206 16.90 61.56 -7.21
N TRP A 207 15.87 61.72 -6.37
CA TRP A 207 15.61 62.98 -5.67
C TRP A 207 16.76 63.38 -4.75
N LYS A 208 17.33 62.42 -4.00
CA LYS A 208 18.54 62.65 -3.19
C LYS A 208 19.74 63.09 -4.03
N SER A 209 19.95 62.47 -5.20
CA SER A 209 21.04 62.84 -6.12
C SER A 209 20.88 64.25 -6.66
N MET A 210 19.67 64.64 -7.07
CA MET A 210 19.38 65.99 -7.57
C MET A 210 19.59 67.04 -6.46
N ALA A 211 19.05 66.80 -5.27
CA ALA A 211 19.21 67.70 -4.13
C ALA A 211 20.69 67.85 -3.66
N ALA A 212 21.52 66.83 -3.88
CA ALA A 212 22.96 66.91 -3.60
C ALA A 212 23.72 67.75 -4.64
N LYS A 213 23.32 67.68 -5.92
CA LYS A 213 23.90 68.48 -7.01
C LYS A 213 23.60 69.96 -6.86
N ASP A 214 22.40 70.33 -6.41
CA ASP A 214 22.01 71.74 -6.21
C ASP A 214 22.77 72.42 -5.06
N LYS A 215 23.45 71.66 -4.19
CA LYS A 215 24.21 72.20 -3.03
C LYS A 215 25.70 72.45 -3.33
N ASN A 216 26.18 72.12 -4.53
CA ASN A 216 27.59 72.19 -4.91
C ASN A 216 27.79 73.08 -6.13
#